data_AF-A0A1U8NIQ0-F1
#
_entry.id   AF-A0A1U8NIQ0-F1
#
_cell.length_a   1.000
_cell.length_b   1.000
_cell.length_c   1.000
_cell.angle_alpha   90.00
_cell.angle_beta   90.00
_cell.angle_gamma   90.00
#
_symmetry.space_group_name_H-M   'P 1'
#
loop_
_entity.id
_entity.type
_entity.pdbx_description
1 polymer ?
#
loop_
_entity_poly.entity_id
_entity_poly.type
_entity_poly.pdbx_seq_one_letter_code
_entity_poly.pdbx_strand_id
1 'polypeptide(L)'
;MGFPVAYSELLLPRLLLHTLSLLAYLRKFISTLFLYLGLPDFLEPDIPWGEYAPETHHASAAPVSALLIRELLPVVKFSDLVDPPESCAVCLYDFEGQDEIRRLTNCRHIFHRSCLDRWMGYDQKTCPLCRTSFVPDDMQQTFNERLWAASGIPEVFGDYSQITAL
;
A
#
# COMPACT_ATOMS: atom_id res chain seq x y z
N MET A 1 3.62 -34.32 -41.71
CA MET A 1 3.84 -32.97 -42.27
C MET A 1 2.48 -32.32 -42.45
N GLY A 2 2.16 -31.23 -41.73
CA GLY A 2 0.93 -30.47 -41.97
C GLY A 2 0.20 -30.04 -40.71
N PHE A 3 0.69 -28.97 -40.07
CA PHE A 3 -0.17 -28.09 -39.29
C PHE A 3 -0.47 -26.86 -40.16
N PRO A 4 -1.73 -26.52 -40.46
CA PRO A 4 -2.05 -25.23 -41.03
C PRO A 4 -2.06 -24.19 -39.91
N VAL A 5 -1.01 -23.38 -39.88
CA VAL A 5 -0.94 -22.12 -39.14
C VAL A 5 -1.89 -21.15 -39.85
N ALA A 6 -3.08 -20.94 -39.29
CA ALA A 6 -4.06 -20.00 -39.82
C ALA A 6 -4.19 -18.78 -38.88
N TYR A 7 -3.33 -17.78 -39.14
CA TYR A 7 -3.61 -16.34 -39.16
C TYR A 7 -4.58 -15.70 -38.14
N SER A 8 -4.46 -16.00 -36.85
CA SER A 8 -5.17 -15.27 -35.76
C SER A 8 -4.45 -13.97 -35.31
N GLU A 9 -3.23 -13.70 -35.79
CA GLU A 9 -2.25 -12.84 -35.10
C GLU A 9 -2.39 -11.32 -35.34
N LEU A 10 -3.36 -10.83 -36.12
CA LEU A 10 -3.42 -9.38 -36.47
C LEU A 10 -4.72 -8.66 -36.08
N LEU A 11 -5.76 -9.39 -35.66
CA LEU A 11 -6.99 -8.78 -35.12
C LEU A 11 -6.95 -8.64 -33.59
N LEU A 12 -6.27 -9.56 -32.91
CA LEU A 12 -6.01 -9.51 -31.47
C LEU A 12 -5.23 -8.26 -31.03
N PRO A 13 -4.18 -7.77 -31.72
CA PRO A 13 -3.39 -6.63 -31.25
C PRO A 13 -4.18 -5.33 -31.17
N ARG A 14 -5.01 -5.04 -32.19
CA ARG A 14 -5.82 -3.80 -32.22
C ARG A 14 -7.00 -3.87 -31.27
N LEU A 15 -7.70 -5.00 -31.23
CA LEU A 15 -8.80 -5.19 -30.29
C LEU A 15 -8.29 -5.11 -28.85
N LEU A 16 -7.16 -5.74 -28.54
CA LEU A 16 -6.55 -5.70 -27.21
C LEU A 16 -6.06 -4.29 -26.85
N LEU A 17 -5.45 -3.56 -27.78
CA LEU A 17 -5.01 -2.18 -27.56
C LEU A 17 -6.21 -1.24 -27.35
N HIS A 18 -7.29 -1.40 -28.13
CA HIS A 18 -8.53 -0.66 -27.92
C HIS A 18 -9.19 -1.02 -26.60
N THR A 19 -9.19 -2.29 -26.19
CA THR A 19 -9.75 -2.69 -24.88
C THR A 19 -8.94 -2.12 -23.72
N LEU A 20 -7.60 -2.13 -23.80
CA LEU A 20 -6.75 -1.54 -22.76
C LEU A 20 -6.90 -0.01 -22.70
N SER A 21 -6.99 0.65 -23.86
CA SER A 21 -7.25 2.08 -23.96
C SER A 21 -8.62 2.45 -23.38
N LEU A 22 -9.65 1.65 -23.67
CA LEU A 22 -11.00 1.82 -23.12
C LEU A 22 -11.00 1.60 -21.60
N LEU A 23 -10.31 0.58 -21.08
CA LEU A 23 -10.16 0.36 -19.64
C LEU A 23 -9.45 1.53 -18.94
N ALA A 24 -8.39 2.08 -19.56
CA ALA A 24 -7.70 3.26 -19.05
C ALA A 24 -8.58 4.52 -19.08
N TYR A 25 -9.39 4.70 -20.13
CA TYR A 25 -10.33 5.80 -20.23
C TYR A 25 -11.48 5.68 -19.23
N LEU A 26 -12.04 4.49 -19.06
CA LEU A 26 -13.06 4.21 -18.04
C LEU A 26 -12.53 4.50 -16.64
N ARG A 27 -11.29 4.10 -16.33
CA ARG A 27 -10.64 4.45 -15.06
C ARG A 27 -10.59 5.96 -14.85
N LYS A 28 -10.14 6.72 -15.86
CA LYS A 28 -10.10 8.20 -15.81
C LYS A 28 -11.49 8.80 -15.66
N PHE A 29 -12.47 8.31 -16.42
CA PHE A 29 -13.85 8.79 -16.41
C PHE A 29 -14.51 8.55 -15.05
N ILE A 30 -14.35 7.34 -14.50
CA ILE A 30 -14.82 6.97 -13.18
C ILE A 30 -14.18 7.89 -12.13
N SER A 31 -12.86 8.11 -12.17
CA SER A 31 -12.18 9.08 -11.29
C SER A 31 -12.72 10.51 -11.41
N THR A 32 -12.95 11.01 -12.63
CA THR A 32 -13.51 12.36 -12.82
C THR A 32 -14.97 12.48 -12.38
N LEU A 33 -15.76 11.42 -12.53
CA LEU A 33 -17.16 11.38 -12.11
C LEU A 33 -17.28 11.37 -10.58
N PHE A 34 -16.47 10.56 -9.90
CA PHE A 34 -16.41 10.54 -8.44
C PHE A 34 -15.96 11.89 -7.87
N LEU A 35 -15.05 12.59 -8.57
CA LEU A 35 -14.63 13.94 -8.22
C LEU A 35 -15.77 14.97 -8.41
N TYR A 36 -16.60 14.81 -9.45
CA TYR A 36 -17.74 15.69 -9.73
C TYR A 36 -18.92 15.45 -8.77
N LEU A 37 -19.08 14.22 -8.25
CA LEU A 37 -20.13 13.84 -7.31
C LEU A 37 -19.79 14.15 -5.84
N GLY A 38 -18.61 14.73 -5.56
CA GLY A 38 -18.24 15.20 -4.22
C GLY A 38 -17.89 14.09 -3.21
N LEU A 39 -17.31 12.98 -3.67
CA LEU A 39 -16.74 11.91 -2.83
C LEU A 39 -15.20 11.88 -3.00
N PRO A 40 -14.46 12.88 -2.48
CA PRO A 40 -13.01 12.91 -2.65
C PRO A 40 -12.29 11.77 -1.91
N ASP A 41 -12.84 11.22 -0.83
CA ASP A 41 -12.11 10.27 0.05
C ASP A 41 -11.76 8.90 -0.55
N PHE A 42 -12.17 8.57 -1.78
CA PHE A 42 -11.97 7.23 -2.36
C PHE A 42 -11.05 7.18 -3.60
N LEU A 43 -10.62 8.31 -4.18
CA LEU A 43 -9.77 8.32 -5.37
C LEU A 43 -8.75 9.47 -5.36
N GLU A 44 -7.75 9.42 -4.48
CA GLU A 44 -6.55 10.25 -4.61
C GLU A 44 -5.43 9.49 -5.34
N PRO A 45 -5.21 9.74 -6.64
CA PRO A 45 -3.89 9.87 -7.22
C PRO A 45 -3.48 11.36 -7.18
N ASP A 46 -2.78 11.72 -6.11
CA ASP A 46 -1.79 12.80 -5.96
C ASP A 46 -2.10 14.20 -6.53
N ILE A 47 -2.48 15.17 -5.66
CA ILE A 47 -2.04 16.58 -5.78
C ILE A 47 -1.75 17.15 -4.36
N PRO A 48 -0.57 17.78 -4.12
CA PRO A 48 -0.14 18.30 -2.83
C PRO A 48 -0.66 19.72 -2.56
N TRP A 49 -1.49 19.92 -1.54
CA TRP A 49 -1.76 21.26 -0.99
C TRP A 49 -1.87 21.19 0.53
N GLY A 50 -0.74 21.45 1.18
CA GLY A 50 -0.78 22.27 2.38
C GLY A 50 -1.23 23.69 1.99
N GLU A 51 -1.80 24.36 2.98
CA GLU A 51 -2.24 25.76 3.01
C GLU A 51 -3.71 26.00 2.62
N TYR A 52 -4.45 26.45 3.65
CA TYR A 52 -5.84 26.94 3.70
C TYR A 52 -6.96 25.95 4.05
N ALA A 53 -7.02 25.51 5.31
CA ALA A 53 -8.29 25.51 6.05
C ALA A 53 -8.05 25.53 7.59
N PRO A 54 -8.87 26.25 8.36
CA PRO A 54 -8.65 26.56 9.77
C PRO A 54 -8.99 25.38 10.70
N GLU A 55 -8.37 25.43 11.87
CA GLU A 55 -8.35 24.41 12.91
C GLU A 55 -9.73 23.85 13.30
N THR A 56 -9.96 22.58 12.94
CA THR A 56 -10.84 21.67 13.67
C THR A 56 -10.14 20.32 13.77
N HIS A 57 -9.95 19.84 14.99
CA HIS A 57 -9.08 18.70 15.37
C HIS A 57 -9.61 17.32 14.92
N HIS A 58 -9.61 17.04 13.62
CA HIS A 58 -9.60 15.65 13.12
C HIS A 58 -8.64 15.54 11.94
N ALA A 59 -7.35 15.74 12.23
CA ALA A 59 -6.30 15.23 11.37
C ALA A 59 -6.44 13.70 11.33
N SER A 60 -6.73 13.13 10.16
CA SER A 60 -6.49 11.71 9.89
C SER A 60 -4.97 11.47 9.88
N ALA A 61 -4.37 11.56 11.07
CA ALA A 61 -3.01 11.13 11.31
C ALA A 61 -2.94 9.65 10.89
N ALA A 62 -1.94 9.31 10.08
CA ALA A 62 -1.69 7.91 9.71
C ALA A 62 -1.78 7.03 10.97
N PRO A 63 -2.36 5.82 10.88
CA PRO A 63 -2.55 5.00 12.07
C PRO A 63 -1.20 4.79 12.74
N VAL A 64 -1.18 4.86 14.07
CA VAL A 64 0.05 4.73 14.88
C VAL A 64 0.87 3.49 14.49
N SER A 65 0.18 2.42 14.09
CA SER A 65 0.76 1.21 13.51
C SER A 65 1.62 1.49 12.27
N ALA A 66 1.14 2.29 11.32
CA ALA A 66 1.86 2.64 10.10
C ALA A 66 3.13 3.43 10.39
N LEU A 67 3.11 4.34 11.37
CA LEU A 67 4.32 5.07 11.78
C LEU A 67 5.37 4.12 12.34
N LEU A 68 4.97 3.25 13.27
CA LEU A 68 5.88 2.26 13.86
C LEU A 68 6.46 1.30 12.82
N ILE A 69 5.69 0.90 11.81
CA ILE A 69 6.17 0.00 10.75
C ILE A 69 7.12 0.73 9.78
N ARG A 70 6.87 2.00 9.47
CA ARG A 70 7.74 2.80 8.59
C ARG A 70 9.16 2.93 9.15
N GLU A 71 9.31 2.99 10.47
CA GLU A 71 10.61 2.97 11.16
C GLU A 71 11.36 1.63 10.98
N LEU A 72 10.63 0.52 10.83
CA LEU A 72 11.21 -0.80 10.66
C LEU A 72 11.67 -1.08 9.21
N LEU A 73 11.14 -0.34 8.24
CA LEU A 73 11.35 -0.60 6.81
C LEU A 73 12.20 0.51 6.19
N PRO A 74 13.49 0.27 5.89
CA PRO A 74 14.34 1.28 5.28
C PRO A 74 13.84 1.66 3.89
N VAL A 75 13.95 2.95 3.56
CA VAL A 75 13.76 3.46 2.20
C VAL A 75 15.12 3.46 1.51
N VAL A 76 15.18 2.85 0.33
CA VAL A 76 16.37 2.82 -0.52
C VAL A 76 15.99 3.29 -1.92
N LYS A 77 16.96 3.76 -2.70
CA LYS A 77 16.71 4.04 -4.12
C LYS A 77 16.77 2.75 -4.91
N PHE A 78 15.95 2.66 -5.95
CA PHE A 78 15.92 1.49 -6.81
C PHE A 78 17.28 1.23 -7.50
N SER A 79 17.99 2.30 -7.89
CA SER A 79 19.33 2.22 -8.51
C SER A 79 20.40 1.56 -7.64
N ASP A 80 20.20 1.46 -6.32
CA ASP A 80 21.15 0.84 -5.39
C ASP A 80 20.96 -0.68 -5.24
N LEU A 81 19.92 -1.27 -5.88
CA LEU A 81 19.64 -2.70 -5.79
C LEU A 81 20.34 -3.51 -6.88
N VAL A 82 20.83 -4.69 -6.49
CA VAL A 82 21.36 -5.71 -7.41
C VAL A 82 20.25 -6.73 -7.70
N ASP A 83 19.86 -6.84 -8.97
CA ASP A 83 18.81 -7.75 -9.48
C ASP A 83 17.40 -7.57 -8.85
N PRO A 84 16.81 -6.36 -8.89
CA PRO A 84 15.45 -6.14 -8.41
C PRO A 84 14.38 -6.55 -9.46
N PRO A 85 13.13 -6.80 -9.02
CA PRO A 85 12.00 -6.95 -9.95
C PRO A 85 11.79 -5.68 -10.77
N GLU A 86 11.30 -5.82 -12.00
CA GLU A 86 11.16 -4.71 -12.95
C GLU A 86 9.97 -3.77 -12.62
N SER A 87 8.93 -4.28 -11.96
CA SER A 87 7.71 -3.52 -11.66
C SER A 87 7.13 -3.74 -10.27
N CYS A 88 6.42 -2.72 -9.79
CA CYS A 88 5.75 -2.73 -8.50
C CYS A 88 4.40 -3.44 -8.60
N ALA A 89 4.20 -4.50 -7.82
CA ALA A 89 2.96 -5.30 -7.87
C ALA A 89 1.70 -4.59 -7.33
N VAL A 90 1.85 -3.42 -6.69
CA VAL A 90 0.72 -2.64 -6.15
C VAL A 90 0.16 -1.67 -7.19
N CYS A 91 1.03 -0.92 -7.86
CA CYS A 91 0.62 0.08 -8.85
C CYS A 91 0.75 -0.41 -10.30
N LEU A 92 1.44 -1.54 -10.52
CA LEU A 92 1.73 -2.16 -11.82
C LEU A 92 2.59 -1.29 -12.76
N TYR A 93 3.31 -0.31 -12.22
CA TYR A 93 4.28 0.50 -12.96
C TYR A 93 5.69 -0.04 -12.76
N ASP A 94 6.52 0.13 -13.79
CA ASP A 94 7.94 -0.18 -13.75
C ASP A 94 8.67 0.72 -12.73
N PHE A 95 9.77 0.22 -12.18
CA PHE A 95 10.63 1.02 -11.32
C PHE A 95 11.61 1.85 -12.14
N GLU A 96 11.70 3.13 -11.83
CA GLU A 96 12.71 4.03 -12.38
C GLU A 96 13.92 4.14 -11.44
N GLY A 97 15.11 4.42 -11.97
CA GLY A 97 16.36 4.44 -11.18
C GLY A 97 16.36 5.44 -10.00
N GLN A 98 15.53 6.49 -10.04
CA GLN A 98 15.39 7.47 -8.96
C GLN A 98 14.23 7.16 -8.01
N ASP A 99 13.47 6.09 -8.25
CA ASP A 99 12.33 5.75 -7.42
C ASP A 99 12.78 5.36 -6.02
N GLU A 100 12.09 5.93 -5.03
CA GLU A 100 12.18 5.49 -3.65
C GLU A 100 11.36 4.22 -3.46
N ILE A 101 12.01 3.17 -2.99
CA ILE A 101 11.40 1.87 -2.77
C ILE A 101 11.57 1.45 -1.32
N ARG A 102 10.67 0.58 -0.88
CA ARG A 102 10.78 -0.14 0.39
C ARG A 102 10.93 -1.61 0.09
N ARG A 103 11.97 -2.21 0.65
CA ARG A 103 12.19 -3.65 0.64
C ARG A 103 11.76 -4.23 1.98
N LEU A 104 10.83 -5.18 1.97
CA LEU A 104 10.40 -5.85 3.18
C LEU A 104 11.50 -6.77 3.71
N THR A 105 11.87 -6.63 4.98
CA THR A 105 12.92 -7.43 5.62
C THR A 105 12.54 -8.91 5.71
N ASN A 106 11.27 -9.21 5.97
CA ASN A 106 10.79 -10.58 6.24
C ASN A 106 10.61 -11.44 4.97
N CYS A 107 10.17 -10.83 3.86
CA CYS A 107 9.87 -11.56 2.61
C CYS A 107 10.63 -11.05 1.39
N ARG A 108 11.43 -9.99 1.52
CA ARG A 108 12.27 -9.39 0.47
C ARG A 108 11.53 -8.83 -0.74
N HIS A 109 10.20 -8.80 -0.75
CA HIS A 109 9.42 -8.11 -1.77
C HIS A 109 9.66 -6.59 -1.75
N ILE A 110 9.65 -6.00 -2.95
CA ILE A 110 9.99 -4.60 -3.20
C ILE A 110 8.77 -3.89 -3.77
N PHE A 111 8.50 -2.69 -3.25
CA PHE A 111 7.40 -1.83 -3.67
C PHE A 111 7.86 -0.37 -3.67
N HIS A 112 7.20 0.50 -4.43
CA HIS A 112 7.39 1.95 -4.27
C HIS A 112 7.07 2.36 -2.83
N ARG A 113 7.85 3.30 -2.30
CA ARG A 113 7.63 3.87 -0.97
C ARG A 113 6.18 4.35 -0.82
N SER A 114 5.69 5.11 -1.80
CA SER A 114 4.32 5.64 -1.81
C SER A 114 3.26 4.53 -1.79
N CYS A 115 3.46 3.46 -2.57
CA CYS A 115 2.54 2.33 -2.64
C CYS A 115 2.44 1.59 -1.31
N LEU A 116 3.57 1.30 -0.69
CA LEU A 116 3.59 0.60 0.60
C LEU A 116 3.15 1.51 1.75
N ASP A 117 3.49 2.80 1.71
CA ASP A 117 3.08 3.79 2.72
C ASP A 117 1.57 4.00 2.73
N ARG A 118 0.93 3.96 1.54
CA ARG A 118 -0.52 4.00 1.38
C ARG A 118 -1.18 2.71 1.88
N TRP A 119 -0.62 1.56 1.55
CA TRP A 119 -1.09 0.27 2.05
C TRP A 119 -1.12 0.22 3.58
N MET A 120 -0.03 0.65 4.23
CA MET A 120 0.04 0.79 5.69
C MET A 120 -0.95 1.82 6.23
N GLY A 121 -1.22 2.89 5.48
CA GLY A 121 -2.22 3.90 5.84
C GLY A 121 -3.64 3.35 6.00
N TYR A 122 -3.98 2.26 5.30
CA TYR A 122 -5.25 1.53 5.45
C TYR A 122 -5.22 0.45 6.55
N ASP A 123 -4.36 0.63 7.56
CA ASP A 123 -4.08 -0.28 8.68
C ASP A 123 -3.66 -1.72 8.27
N GLN A 124 -3.16 -1.87 7.04
CA GLN A 124 -2.64 -3.15 6.57
C GLN A 124 -1.19 -3.35 7.05
N LYS A 125 -0.95 -4.41 7.82
CA LYS A 125 0.36 -4.72 8.43
C LYS A 125 1.07 -5.91 7.78
N THR A 126 0.65 -6.28 6.56
CA THR A 126 1.11 -7.48 5.85
C THR A 126 1.55 -7.17 4.43
N CYS A 127 2.43 -8.00 3.87
CA CYS A 127 2.89 -7.88 2.49
C CYS A 127 1.73 -8.00 1.49
N PRO A 128 1.57 -7.07 0.54
CA PRO A 128 0.54 -7.15 -0.51
C PRO A 128 0.64 -8.42 -1.38
N LEU A 129 1.84 -8.99 -1.53
CA LEU A 129 2.09 -10.16 -2.36
C LEU A 129 1.91 -11.49 -1.63
N CYS A 130 2.55 -11.65 -0.47
CA CYS A 130 2.62 -12.94 0.22
C CYS A 130 1.94 -12.95 1.60
N ARG A 131 1.35 -11.83 2.02
CA ARG A 131 0.67 -11.65 3.32
C ARG A 131 1.54 -11.88 4.56
N THR A 132 2.86 -12.03 4.40
CA THR A 132 3.79 -12.06 5.53
C THR A 132 3.70 -10.76 6.32
N SER A 133 3.59 -10.85 7.65
CA SER A 133 3.56 -9.70 8.55
C SER A 133 4.82 -8.83 8.37
N PHE A 134 4.67 -7.51 8.48
CA PHE A 134 5.81 -6.59 8.54
C PHE A 134 6.57 -6.70 9.85
N VAL A 135 5.89 -7.11 10.92
CA VAL A 135 6.47 -7.32 12.26
C VAL A 135 6.81 -8.80 12.41
N PRO A 136 8.08 -9.15 12.68
CA PRO A 136 8.49 -10.51 13.02
C PRO A 136 7.74 -11.05 14.24
N ASP A 137 7.50 -12.37 14.28
CA ASP A 137 6.72 -13.01 15.35
C ASP A 137 7.30 -12.77 16.75
N ASP A 138 8.63 -12.75 16.88
CA ASP A 138 9.37 -12.47 18.11
C ASP A 138 9.23 -11.01 18.58
N MET A 139 8.89 -10.09 17.68
CA MET A 139 8.72 -8.67 17.98
C MET A 139 7.25 -8.24 18.13
N GLN A 140 6.29 -9.14 17.90
CA GLN A 140 4.86 -8.80 17.91
C GLN A 140 4.40 -8.26 19.27
N GLN A 141 4.86 -8.86 20.37
CA GLN A 141 4.44 -8.44 21.72
C GLN A 141 4.88 -7.00 22.02
N THR A 142 6.17 -6.68 21.82
CA THR A 142 6.70 -5.32 22.00
C THR A 142 6.04 -4.32 21.05
N PHE A 143 5.75 -4.73 19.81
CA PHE A 143 5.05 -3.88 18.85
C PHE A 143 3.62 -3.56 19.32
N ASN A 144 2.88 -4.56 19.80
CA ASN A 144 1.53 -4.40 20.34
C ASN A 144 1.51 -3.51 21.60
N GLU A 145 2.47 -3.69 22.50
CA GLU A 145 2.65 -2.84 23.69
C GLU A 145 2.89 -1.38 23.29
N ARG A 146 3.76 -1.13 22.30
CA ARG A 146 4.01 0.23 21.77
C ARG A 146 2.77 0.82 21.11
N LEU A 147 2.03 0.01 20.35
CA LEU A 147 0.77 0.41 19.74
C LEU A 147 -0.27 0.81 20.79
N TRP A 148 -0.41 0.00 21.85
CA TRP A 148 -1.31 0.26 22.96
C TRP A 148 -0.94 1.55 23.69
N ALA A 149 0.34 1.71 24.05
CA ALA A 149 0.85 2.90 24.72
C ALA A 149 0.61 4.18 23.91
N ALA A 150 0.78 4.11 22.59
CA ALA A 150 0.57 5.26 21.70
C ALA A 150 -0.91 5.47 21.29
N SER A 151 -1.80 4.50 21.55
CA SER A 151 -3.24 4.63 21.28
C SER A 151 -4.01 5.45 22.31
N GLY A 152 -3.39 5.76 23.46
CA GLY A 152 -4.01 6.59 24.50
C GLY A 152 -5.23 5.97 25.20
N ILE A 153 -5.45 4.66 25.07
CA ILE A 153 -6.50 3.94 25.80
C ILE A 153 -6.09 3.88 27.28
N PRO A 154 -6.91 4.35 28.25
CA PRO A 154 -6.63 4.16 29.67
C PRO A 154 -6.45 2.68 29.99
N GLU A 155 -5.45 2.34 30.80
CA GLU A 155 -5.15 0.97 31.23
C GLU A 155 -6.36 0.32 31.93
N VAL A 156 -7.22 -0.37 31.18
CA VAL A 156 -8.26 -1.25 31.71
C VAL A 156 -7.81 -2.70 31.50
N PHE A 157 -6.64 -3.04 32.01
CA PHE A 157 -6.20 -4.42 32.21
C PHE A 157 -5.74 -4.60 33.66
N GLY A 158 -6.65 -4.28 34.59
CA GLY A 158 -6.42 -4.38 36.03
C GLY A 158 -7.16 -5.51 36.76
N ASP A 159 -8.15 -6.18 36.16
CA ASP A 159 -9.10 -7.00 36.95
C ASP A 159 -9.26 -8.47 36.57
N TYR A 160 -8.49 -9.02 35.62
CA TYR A 160 -8.58 -10.46 35.33
C TYR A 160 -7.82 -11.37 36.33
N SER A 161 -7.13 -10.81 37.34
CA SER A 161 -6.39 -11.60 38.34
C SER A 161 -7.16 -11.92 39.62
N GLN A 162 -8.46 -11.61 39.74
CA GLN A 162 -9.24 -11.92 40.96
C GLN A 162 -10.38 -12.93 40.79
N ILE A 163 -10.61 -13.49 39.60
CA ILE A 163 -11.75 -14.42 39.38
C ILE A 163 -11.36 -15.91 39.53
N THR A 164 -10.09 -16.25 39.79
CA THR A 164 -9.64 -17.63 40.09
C THR A 164 -9.33 -17.89 41.57
N ALA A 165 -9.87 -17.10 42.48
CA ALA A 165 -9.70 -17.30 43.93
C ALA A 165 -11.01 -17.22 44.72
N LEU A 166 -12.04 -17.98 44.33
CA LEU A 166 -13.15 -18.39 45.19
C LEU A 166 -13.64 -19.79 44.79
#